data_AF-A0A0K8VW16-F1
#
_entry.id   AF-A0A0K8VW16-F1
#
_cell.length_a   1.000
_cell.length_b   1.000
_cell.length_c   1.000
_cell.angle_alpha   90.00
_cell.angle_beta   90.00
_cell.angle_gamma   90.00
#
_symmetry.space_group_name_H-M   'P 1'
#
loop_
_entity.id
_entity.type
_entity.pdbx_description
1 polymer ?
#
loop_
_entity_poly.entity_id
_entity_poly.type
_entity_poly.pdbx_seq_one_letter_code
_entity_poly.pdbx_strand_id
1 'polypeptide(L)'
;MVTTWSLTVVAFIIIFVEIGEWSGERNPHAILGTITTIICFIQPIGALFRPAPNSKNRPLFNWTHWLGGNLAHILSIVTIFFAVKLTKAELPEWMDWILVAFVVVHVIVHLIYSIAGCFADRQQTQNVNAFQMSDMGHHGMRNGHRMERKMDAPYAGFRKGLLAAY
;
A
#
# COMPACT_ATOMS: atom_id res chain seq x y z
N MET A 1 -4.64 -6.68 3.77
CA MET A 1 -3.89 -7.48 2.79
C MET A 1 -4.49 -8.86 2.58
N VAL A 2 -4.56 -9.74 3.59
CA VAL A 2 -5.14 -11.10 3.40
C VAL A 2 -6.59 -11.04 2.89
N THR A 3 -7.46 -10.25 3.53
CA THR A 3 -8.86 -10.07 3.10
C THR A 3 -8.98 -9.51 1.69
N THR A 4 -8.24 -8.45 1.39
CA THR A 4 -8.19 -7.83 0.05
C THR A 4 -7.76 -8.85 -1.00
N TRP A 5 -6.69 -9.60 -0.70
CA TRP A 5 -6.16 -10.62 -1.59
C TRP A 5 -7.18 -11.73 -1.85
N SER A 6 -7.82 -12.28 -0.80
CA SER A 6 -8.86 -13.31 -0.97
C SER A 6 -10.04 -12.81 -1.80
N LEU A 7 -10.50 -11.57 -1.58
CA LEU A 7 -11.57 -10.98 -2.38
C LEU A 7 -11.15 -10.80 -3.84
N THR A 8 -9.89 -10.42 -4.09
CA THR A 8 -9.36 -10.27 -5.45
C THR A 8 -9.31 -11.62 -6.17
N VAL A 9 -8.92 -12.70 -5.48
CA VAL A 9 -8.92 -14.06 -6.04
C VAL A 9 -10.34 -14.48 -6.42
N VAL A 10 -11.30 -14.31 -5.51
CA VAL A 10 -12.70 -14.68 -5.76
C VAL A 10 -13.28 -13.87 -6.91
N ALA A 11 -13.07 -12.55 -6.92
CA ALA A 11 -13.53 -11.67 -7.99
C ALA A 11 -12.93 -12.05 -9.35
N PHE A 12 -11.63 -12.34 -9.40
CA PHE A 12 -10.96 -12.80 -10.61
C PHE A 12 -11.59 -14.09 -11.14
N ILE A 13 -11.83 -15.08 -10.27
CA ILE A 13 -12.48 -16.34 -10.67
C ILE A 13 -13.88 -16.09 -11.22
N ILE A 14 -14.69 -15.26 -10.55
CA ILE A 14 -16.05 -14.93 -11.01
C ILE A 14 -16.04 -14.33 -12.41
N ILE A 15 -15.10 -13.41 -12.71
CA ILE A 15 -14.99 -12.78 -14.03
C ILE A 15 -14.71 -13.83 -15.13
N PHE A 16 -13.81 -14.79 -14.89
CA PHE A 16 -13.52 -15.84 -15.85
C PHE A 16 -14.67 -16.85 -16.02
N VAL A 17 -15.41 -17.14 -14.94
CA VAL A 17 -16.59 -18.01 -15.00
C VAL A 17 -17.73 -17.36 -15.79
N GLU A 18 -17.95 -16.05 -15.59
CA GLU A 18 -19.03 -15.30 -16.26
C GLU A 18 -18.76 -15.08 -17.76
N ILE A 19 -17.52 -14.74 -18.12
CA ILE A 19 -17.18 -14.47 -19.53
C ILE A 19 -16.97 -15.77 -20.30
N GLY A 20 -16.45 -16.83 -19.66
CA GLY A 20 -16.19 -18.15 -20.26
C GLY A 20 -15.07 -18.19 -21.30
N GLU A 21 -14.73 -17.05 -21.91
CA GLU A 21 -13.65 -16.85 -22.88
C GLU A 21 -12.83 -15.59 -22.55
N TRP A 22 -11.77 -15.33 -23.32
CA TRP A 22 -11.04 -14.06 -23.23
C TRP A 22 -11.91 -12.91 -23.76
N SER A 23 -11.82 -11.72 -23.15
CA SER A 23 -12.61 -10.57 -23.60
C SER A 23 -12.24 -10.22 -25.06
N GLY A 24 -13.16 -10.42 -26.00
CA GLY A 24 -13.00 -10.05 -27.41
C GLY A 24 -13.13 -8.54 -27.69
N GLU A 25 -13.44 -7.75 -26.67
CA GLU A 25 -13.56 -6.30 -26.77
C GLU A 25 -12.16 -5.66 -26.85
N ARG A 26 -11.99 -4.67 -27.73
CA ARG A 26 -10.71 -3.93 -27.91
C ARG A 26 -10.47 -2.95 -26.76
N ASN A 27 -10.63 -3.39 -25.52
CA ASN A 27 -10.44 -2.61 -24.31
C ASN A 27 -9.25 -3.18 -23.52
N PRO A 28 -8.25 -2.36 -23.11
CA PRO A 28 -7.10 -2.83 -22.36
C PRO A 28 -7.44 -3.30 -20.93
N HIS A 29 -8.68 -3.10 -20.45
CA HIS A 29 -9.14 -3.47 -19.11
C HIS A 29 -8.74 -4.89 -18.71
N ALA A 30 -9.05 -5.91 -19.51
CA ALA A 30 -8.79 -7.30 -19.16
C ALA A 30 -7.29 -7.60 -19.06
N ILE A 31 -6.47 -7.01 -19.94
CA ILE A 31 -5.01 -7.16 -19.92
C ILE A 31 -4.43 -6.47 -18.69
N LEU A 32 -4.80 -5.21 -18.45
CA LEU A 32 -4.33 -4.43 -17.31
C LEU A 32 -4.76 -5.04 -15.97
N GLY A 33 -6.00 -5.52 -15.88
CA GLY A 33 -6.53 -6.21 -14.70
C GLY A 33 -5.82 -7.53 -14.43
N THR A 34 -5.50 -8.30 -15.47
CA THR A 34 -4.73 -9.55 -15.33
C THR A 34 -3.31 -9.28 -14.85
N ILE A 35 -2.62 -8.31 -15.45
CA ILE A 35 -1.26 -7.91 -15.03
C ILE A 35 -1.28 -7.43 -13.58
N THR A 36 -2.24 -6.57 -13.22
CA THR A 36 -2.42 -6.05 -11.86
C THR A 36 -2.63 -7.18 -10.86
N THR A 37 -3.47 -8.16 -11.20
CA THR A 37 -3.75 -9.33 -10.36
C THR A 37 -2.48 -10.16 -10.16
N ILE A 38 -1.72 -10.45 -11.22
CA ILE A 38 -0.45 -11.19 -11.12
C ILE A 38 0.53 -10.48 -10.16
N ILE A 39 0.72 -9.17 -10.31
CA ILE A 39 1.60 -8.40 -9.42
C ILE A 39 1.09 -8.49 -7.97
N CYS A 40 -0.23 -8.40 -7.76
CA CYS A 40 -0.86 -8.53 -6.45
C CYS A 40 -0.65 -9.92 -5.81
N PHE A 41 -0.54 -11.00 -6.59
CA PHE A 41 -0.21 -12.35 -6.11
C PHE A 41 1.27 -12.53 -5.76
N ILE A 42 2.17 -11.89 -6.52
CA ILE A 42 3.63 -11.97 -6.26
C ILE A 42 3.96 -11.28 -4.92
N GLN A 43 3.23 -10.23 -4.55
CA GLN A 43 3.44 -9.47 -3.32
C GLN A 43 3.43 -10.31 -2.03
N PRO A 44 2.37 -11.07 -1.68
CA PRO A 44 2.32 -11.90 -0.48
C PRO A 44 3.30 -13.08 -0.55
N ILE A 45 3.52 -13.68 -1.73
CA ILE A 45 4.51 -14.75 -1.90
C ILE A 45 5.92 -14.22 -1.59
N GLY A 46 6.28 -13.05 -2.14
CA GLY A 46 7.54 -12.38 -1.84
C GLY A 46 7.66 -12.02 -0.35
N ALA A 47 6.56 -11.64 0.30
CA ALA A 47 6.54 -11.36 1.74
C ALA A 47 6.78 -12.61 2.61
N LEU A 48 6.40 -13.80 2.17
CA LEU A 48 6.71 -15.06 2.87
C LEU A 48 8.20 -15.40 2.80
N PHE A 49 8.86 -15.11 1.68
CA PHE A 49 10.31 -15.30 1.50
C PHE A 49 11.14 -14.11 2.01
N ARG A 50 10.59 -13.31 2.93
CA ARG A 50 11.26 -12.11 3.44
C ARG A 50 12.64 -12.47 4.02
N PRO A 51 13.72 -11.84 3.53
CA PRO A 51 15.07 -12.11 4.04
C PRO A 51 15.24 -11.74 5.52
N ALA A 52 16.13 -12.47 6.20
CA ALA A 52 16.47 -12.22 7.60
C ALA A 52 16.93 -10.76 7.85
N PRO A 53 16.65 -10.18 9.04
CA PRO A 53 16.84 -8.76 9.33
C PRO A 53 18.27 -8.22 9.12
N ASN A 54 19.30 -9.07 9.17
CA ASN A 54 20.72 -8.72 8.96
C ASN A 54 21.27 -9.03 7.55
N SER A 55 20.43 -9.42 6.59
CA SER A 55 20.90 -9.74 5.23
C SER A 55 21.07 -8.49 4.36
N LYS A 56 22.15 -8.46 3.55
CA LYS A 56 22.44 -7.37 2.59
C LYS A 56 21.36 -7.19 1.53
N ASN A 57 20.51 -8.19 1.31
CA ASN A 57 19.45 -8.20 0.29
C ASN A 57 18.15 -7.53 0.76
N ARG A 58 18.04 -7.18 2.05
CA ARG A 58 16.83 -6.59 2.64
C ARG A 58 16.45 -5.20 2.08
N PRO A 59 17.40 -4.28 1.80
CA PRO A 59 17.08 -3.01 1.13
C PRO A 59 16.52 -3.21 -0.28
N LEU A 60 17.11 -4.14 -1.05
CA LEU A 60 16.65 -4.49 -2.39
C LEU A 60 15.25 -5.08 -2.35
N PHE A 61 15.00 -6.05 -1.45
CA PHE A 61 13.68 -6.62 -1.24
C PHE A 61 12.65 -5.55 -0.86
N ASN A 62 13.01 -4.64 0.05
CA ASN A 62 12.09 -3.60 0.50
C ASN A 62 11.75 -2.63 -0.64
N TRP A 63 12.73 -2.28 -1.48
CA TRP A 63 12.54 -1.41 -2.64
C TRP A 63 11.68 -2.09 -3.72
N THR A 64 11.97 -3.35 -4.07
CA THR A 64 11.17 -4.11 -5.05
C THR A 64 9.76 -4.37 -4.54
N HIS A 65 9.59 -4.70 -3.26
CA HIS A 65 8.28 -4.92 -2.65
C HIS A 65 7.46 -3.62 -2.62
N TRP A 66 8.09 -2.50 -2.22
CA TRP A 66 7.48 -1.17 -2.23
C TRP A 66 7.09 -0.73 -3.65
N LEU A 67 7.99 -0.87 -4.63
CA LEU A 67 7.69 -0.52 -6.02
C LEU A 67 6.57 -1.36 -6.60
N GLY A 68 6.62 -2.68 -6.41
CA GLY A 68 5.60 -3.58 -6.91
C GLY A 68 4.22 -3.26 -6.32
N GLY A 69 4.16 -2.84 -5.06
CA GLY A 69 2.91 -2.51 -4.38
C GLY A 69 2.30 -1.22 -4.92
N ASN A 70 3.13 -0.18 -5.09
CA ASN A 70 2.69 1.08 -5.68
C ASN A 70 2.28 0.90 -7.15
N LEU A 71 3.03 0.11 -7.91
CA LEU A 71 2.71 -0.17 -9.31
C LEU A 71 1.37 -0.91 -9.43
N ALA A 72 1.15 -1.96 -8.63
CA ALA A 72 -0.13 -2.67 -8.59
C ALA A 72 -1.29 -1.74 -8.25
N HIS A 73 -1.09 -0.81 -7.33
CA HIS A 73 -2.13 0.13 -6.93
C HIS A 73 -2.48 1.13 -8.04
N ILE A 74 -1.48 1.73 -8.68
CA ILE A 74 -1.69 2.65 -9.80
C ILE A 74 -2.37 1.92 -10.97
N LEU A 75 -1.89 0.73 -11.33
CA LEU A 75 -2.49 -0.08 -12.39
C LEU A 75 -3.93 -0.48 -12.05
N SER A 76 -4.23 -0.75 -10.78
CA SER A 76 -5.60 -1.03 -10.34
C SER A 76 -6.53 0.15 -10.56
N ILE A 77 -6.10 1.37 -10.21
CA ILE A 77 -6.91 2.59 -10.44
C ILE A 77 -7.18 2.77 -11.93
N VAL A 78 -6.13 2.67 -12.76
CA VAL A 78 -6.26 2.76 -14.23
C VAL A 78 -7.20 1.68 -14.78
N THR A 79 -7.09 0.44 -14.26
CA THR A 79 -7.95 -0.68 -14.65
C THR A 79 -9.42 -0.39 -14.36
N ILE A 80 -9.74 0.23 -13.22
CA ILE A 80 -11.12 0.59 -12.86
C ILE A 80 -11.70 1.64 -13.84
N PHE A 81 -10.92 2.64 -14.26
CA PHE A 81 -11.38 3.59 -15.28
C PHE A 81 -11.74 2.90 -16.60
N PHE A 82 -10.94 1.93 -17.03
CA PHE A 82 -11.25 1.16 -18.24
C PHE A 82 -12.44 0.21 -18.04
N ALA A 83 -12.72 -0.20 -16.81
CA ALA A 83 -13.87 -1.04 -16.46
C ALA A 83 -15.20 -0.30 -16.67
N VAL A 84 -15.27 0.99 -16.32
CA VAL A 84 -16.50 1.79 -16.50
C VAL A 84 -16.87 1.96 -17.98
N LYS A 85 -15.88 1.84 -18.87
CA LYS A 85 -16.04 1.89 -20.33
C LYS A 85 -16.33 0.53 -20.98
N LEU A 86 -16.47 -0.56 -20.23
CA LEU A 86 -16.93 -1.83 -20.77
C LEU A 86 -18.42 -1.74 -21.09
N THR A 87 -18.81 -2.18 -22.30
CA THR A 87 -20.23 -2.24 -22.69
C THR A 87 -21.04 -3.16 -21.78
N LYS A 88 -20.42 -4.23 -21.30
CA LYS A 88 -20.97 -5.20 -20.34
C LYS A 88 -21.27 -4.62 -18.95
N ALA A 89 -20.70 -3.47 -18.60
CA ALA A 89 -20.90 -2.89 -17.28
C ALA A 89 -22.27 -2.20 -17.18
N GLU A 90 -22.90 -1.81 -18.31
CA GLU A 90 -24.19 -1.11 -18.36
C GLU A 90 -24.29 0.08 -17.38
N LEU A 91 -23.16 0.78 -17.18
CA LEU A 91 -23.07 1.83 -16.18
C LEU A 91 -23.54 3.17 -16.75
N PRO A 92 -24.29 3.97 -15.98
CA PRO A 92 -24.64 5.33 -16.37
C PRO A 92 -23.40 6.22 -16.55
N GLU A 93 -23.45 7.16 -17.50
CA GLU A 93 -22.31 8.06 -17.80
C GLU A 93 -21.87 8.93 -16.61
N TRP A 94 -22.75 9.18 -15.63
CA TRP A 94 -22.41 9.95 -14.43
C TRP A 94 -21.46 9.21 -13.47
N MET A 95 -21.27 7.90 -13.64
CA MET A 95 -20.39 7.10 -12.78
C MET A 95 -18.91 7.47 -12.97
N ASP A 96 -18.53 7.97 -14.14
CA ASP A 96 -17.19 8.53 -14.38
C ASP A 96 -16.87 9.66 -13.39
N TRP A 97 -17.85 10.53 -13.08
CA TRP A 97 -17.67 11.64 -12.15
C TRP A 97 -17.49 11.18 -10.70
N ILE A 98 -18.19 10.11 -10.29
CA ILE A 98 -17.96 9.48 -8.99
C ILE A 98 -16.53 8.93 -8.92
N LEU A 99 -16.08 8.24 -9.97
CA LEU A 99 -14.76 7.63 -9.98
C LEU A 99 -13.66 8.71 -9.92
N VAL A 100 -13.83 9.81 -10.65
CA VAL A 100 -12.94 10.98 -10.56
C VAL A 100 -12.93 11.56 -9.15
N ALA A 101 -14.09 11.74 -8.52
CA ALA A 101 -14.16 12.23 -7.14
C ALA A 101 -13.44 11.31 -6.16
N PHE A 102 -13.61 9.99 -6.29
CA PHE A 102 -12.89 8.99 -5.50
C PHE A 102 -11.37 9.12 -5.66
N VAL A 103 -10.88 9.29 -6.89
CA VAL A 103 -9.44 9.46 -7.16
C VAL A 103 -8.90 10.75 -6.56
N VAL A 104 -9.65 11.85 -6.62
CA VAL A 104 -9.26 13.11 -5.97
C VAL A 104 -9.13 12.93 -4.46
N VAL A 105 -10.12 12.31 -3.81
CA VAL A 105 -10.07 12.00 -2.38
C VAL A 105 -8.90 11.06 -2.07
N HIS A 106 -8.68 10.05 -2.90
CA HIS A 106 -7.55 9.12 -2.78
C HIS A 106 -6.21 9.85 -2.77
N VAL A 107 -5.98 10.73 -3.76
CA VAL A 107 -4.74 11.51 -3.87
C VAL A 107 -4.57 12.43 -2.67
N ILE A 108 -5.63 13.10 -2.21
CA ILE A 108 -5.58 13.96 -1.02
C ILE A 108 -5.18 13.15 0.21
N VAL A 109 -5.82 12.00 0.46
CA VAL A 109 -5.50 11.12 1.58
C VAL A 109 -4.06 10.61 1.49
N HIS A 110 -3.61 10.20 0.30
CA HIS A 110 -2.25 9.72 0.09
C HIS A 110 -1.20 10.82 0.32
N LEU A 111 -1.51 12.05 -0.09
CA LEU A 111 -0.68 13.23 0.16
C LEU A 111 -0.60 13.54 1.66
N ILE A 112 -1.73 13.52 2.37
CA ILE A 112 -1.79 13.68 3.83
C ILE A 112 -0.94 12.61 4.51
N TYR A 113 -1.03 11.35 4.08
CA TYR A 113 -0.26 10.25 4.66
C TYR A 113 1.24 10.40 4.39
N SER A 114 1.64 10.86 3.20
CA SER A 114 3.04 11.17 2.86
C SER A 114 3.59 12.32 3.71
N ILE A 115 2.82 13.40 3.84
CA ILE A 115 3.19 14.56 4.65
C ILE A 115 3.31 14.16 6.14
N ALA A 116 2.33 13.43 6.67
CA ALA A 116 2.37 12.89 8.03
C ALA A 116 3.50 11.86 8.21
N GLY A 117 3.89 11.15 7.15
CA GLY A 117 5.10 10.35 7.05
C GLY A 117 6.35 11.17 7.29
N CYS A 118 6.55 12.21 6.50
CA CYS A 118 7.68 13.12 6.59
C CYS A 118 7.77 13.82 7.96
N PHE A 119 6.66 14.25 8.54
CA PHE A 119 6.64 14.86 9.86
C PHE A 119 7.01 13.85 10.96
N ALA A 120 6.47 12.63 10.93
CA ALA A 120 6.82 11.59 11.88
C ALA A 120 8.30 11.19 11.78
N ASP A 121 8.85 11.10 10.57
CA ASP A 121 10.25 10.72 10.34
C ASP A 121 11.22 11.83 10.79
N ARG A 122 10.87 13.11 10.56
CA ARG A 122 11.58 14.27 11.11
C ARG A 122 11.56 14.28 12.63
N GLN A 123 10.40 14.01 13.25
CA GLN A 123 10.26 13.96 14.71
C GLN A 123 11.03 12.79 15.32
N GLN A 124 11.01 11.61 14.69
CA GLN A 124 11.80 10.47 15.12
C GLN A 124 13.31 10.75 15.01
N THR A 125 13.76 11.35 13.90
CA THR A 125 15.16 11.76 13.73
C THR A 125 15.59 12.78 14.79
N GLN A 126 14.75 13.77 15.11
CA GLN A 126 15.02 14.71 16.19
C GLN A 126 15.09 14.03 17.56
N ASN A 127 14.19 13.09 17.86
CA ASN A 127 14.21 12.34 19.11
C ASN A 127 15.47 11.48 19.24
N VAL A 128 15.90 10.79 18.16
CA VAL A 128 17.14 9.98 18.17
C VAL A 128 18.37 10.86 18.38
N ASN A 129 18.45 12.01 17.69
CA ASN A 129 19.56 12.95 17.86
C ASN A 129 19.59 13.57 19.28
N ALA A 130 18.42 13.87 19.86
CA ALA A 130 18.31 14.36 21.23
C ALA A 130 18.78 13.33 22.27
N PHE A 131 18.44 12.05 22.08
CA PHE A 131 18.95 10.96 22.93
C PHE A 131 20.47 10.78 22.80
N GLN A 132 21.04 10.86 21.59
CA GLN A 132 22.48 10.76 21.39
C GLN A 132 23.27 11.95 21.97
N MET A 133 22.71 13.16 21.97
CA MET A 133 23.37 14.33 22.58
C MET A 133 23.27 14.35 24.11
N SER A 134 22.21 13.77 24.69
CA SER A 134 22.06 13.66 26.15
C SER A 134 23.02 12.65 26.78
N ASP A 135 23.42 11.59 26.05
CA ASP A 135 24.27 10.52 26.56
C ASP A 135 25.79 10.84 26.44
N MET A 136 26.15 11.88 25.68
CA MET A 136 27.54 12.37 25.59
C MET A 136 27.94 13.30 26.76
N GLY A 137 26.99 13.67 27.64
CA GLY A 137 27.20 14.67 28.69
C GLY A 137 27.65 14.14 30.06
N HIS A 138 27.47 12.86 30.37
CA HIS A 138 27.81 12.35 31.71
C HIS A 138 28.26 10.89 31.70
N HIS A 139 29.46 10.70 32.23
CA HIS A 139 30.02 9.41 32.65
C HIS A 139 28.97 8.58 33.42
N GLY A 140 28.56 7.41 32.90
CA GLY A 140 27.43 6.67 33.47
C GLY A 140 27.34 5.22 33.02
N MET A 141 28.40 4.45 33.23
CA MET A 141 28.40 2.99 33.10
C MET A 141 27.41 2.37 34.11
N ARG A 142 26.15 2.05 33.73
CA ARG A 142 25.36 0.92 34.26
C ARG A 142 23.95 0.83 33.66
N ASN A 143 23.55 -0.41 33.38
CA ASN A 143 22.20 -0.91 33.07
C ASN A 143 21.69 -0.78 31.63
N GLY A 144 22.19 -1.70 30.80
CA GLY A 144 21.34 -2.36 29.80
C GLY A 144 20.21 -3.15 30.50
N HIS A 145 19.07 -3.28 29.81
CA HIS A 145 17.82 -3.91 30.25
C HIS A 145 16.89 -3.09 31.16
N ARG A 146 16.14 -2.14 30.58
CA ARG A 146 14.67 -2.01 30.75
C ARG A 146 14.17 -0.76 30.06
N MET A 147 13.75 -0.89 28.81
CA MET A 147 12.58 -0.20 28.26
C MET A 147 12.47 -0.55 26.77
N GLU A 148 12.01 -1.76 26.49
CA GLU A 148 11.17 -1.97 25.31
C GLU A 148 9.84 -1.24 25.59
N ARG A 149 9.90 0.09 25.56
CA ARG A 149 8.70 0.91 25.64
C ARG A 149 8.02 0.68 24.30
N LYS A 150 6.87 -0.01 24.30
CA LYS A 150 5.88 0.03 23.23
C LYS A 150 5.53 1.49 22.96
N MET A 151 6.38 2.20 22.23
CA MET A 151 6.13 3.52 21.71
C MET A 151 5.54 3.28 20.35
N ASP A 152 4.21 3.25 20.30
CA ASP A 152 3.51 3.50 19.04
C ASP A 152 4.11 4.80 18.45
N ALA A 153 4.45 4.77 17.17
CA ALA A 153 5.01 5.94 16.49
C ALA A 153 4.13 7.17 16.72
N PRO A 154 4.70 8.39 16.87
CA PRO A 154 3.91 9.59 17.00
C PRO A 154 2.90 9.67 15.84
N TYR A 155 1.64 9.98 16.16
CA TYR A 155 0.47 9.95 15.26
C TYR A 155 -0.14 8.58 14.90
N ALA A 156 0.21 7.49 15.59
CA ALA A 156 -0.43 6.18 15.38
C ALA A 156 -1.96 6.21 15.53
N GLY A 157 -2.50 7.01 16.46
CA GLY A 157 -3.95 7.18 16.64
C GLY A 157 -4.63 7.91 15.47
N PHE A 158 -4.00 8.98 14.96
CA PHE A 158 -4.50 9.71 13.80
C PHE A 158 -4.44 8.86 12.52
N ARG A 159 -3.35 8.10 12.32
CA ARG A 159 -3.22 7.14 11.21
C ARG A 159 -4.26 6.02 11.29
N LYS A 160 -4.53 5.49 12.49
CA LYS A 160 -5.58 4.48 12.73
C LYS A 160 -6.98 5.05 12.47
N GLY A 161 -7.24 6.30 12.86
CA GLY A 161 -8.52 6.99 12.59
C GLY A 161 -8.74 7.30 11.11
N LEU A 162 -7.70 7.76 10.41
CA LEU A 162 -7.77 8.01 8.96
C LEU A 162 -7.95 6.71 8.17
N LEU A 163 -7.30 5.61 8.60
CA LEU A 163 -7.50 4.26 8.03
C LEU A 163 -8.88 3.67 8.34
N ALA A 164 -9.58 4.15 9.37
CA ALA A 164 -10.95 3.72 9.66
C ALA A 164 -11.98 4.53 8.87
N ALA A 165 -11.63 5.75 8.45
CA ALA A 165 -12.47 6.63 7.66
C ALA A 165 -12.30 6.46 6.14
N TYR A 166 -11.19 5.83 5.71
CA TYR A 166 -10.87 5.50 4.33
C TYR A 166 -11.20 4.03 4.01
#